data_AF-A0A956U388-F1
#
_entry.id   AF-A0A956U388-F1
#
_cell.length_a   1.000
_cell.length_b   1.000
_cell.length_c   1.000
_cell.angle_alpha   90.00
_cell.angle_beta   90.00
_cell.angle_gamma   90.00
#
_symmetry.space_group_name_H-M   'P 1'
#
loop_
_entity.id
_entity.type
_entity.pdbx_description
1 polymer ?
#
loop_
_entity_poly.entity_id
_entity_poly.type
_entity_poly.pdbx_seq_one_letter_code
_entity_poly.pdbx_strand_id
1 'polypeptide(L)' 'MFPTQTMMVMAVLGAILTGASFEIINVWPKPISVVPYYDFWGGAMWGLCVGAITGLVLGYLTDETHFEDNA' A
#
# COMPACT_ATOMS: atom_id res chain seq x y z
N MET A 1 2.91 -5.01 17.97
CA MET A 1 3.47 -3.88 17.19
C MET A 1 2.42 -2.79 17.17
N PHE A 2 2.74 -1.54 17.50
CA PHE A 2 1.69 -0.52 17.58
C PHE A 2 1.04 -0.33 16.20
N PRO A 3 -0.30 -0.17 16.11
CA PRO A 3 -1.00 -0.06 14.83
C PRO A 3 -0.47 1.03 13.90
N THR A 4 0.05 2.12 14.46
CA THR A 4 0.68 3.22 13.73
C THR A 4 2.00 2.84 13.07
N GLN A 5 2.79 1.96 13.67
CA GLN A 5 4.03 1.46 13.06
C GLN A 5 3.70 0.53 11.89
N THR A 6 2.70 -0.35 12.06
CA THR A 6 2.26 -1.27 11.00
C THR A 6 1.67 -0.51 9.82
N MET A 7 0.89 0.55 10.09
CA MET A 7 0.43 1.50 9.08
C MET A 7 1.58 2.05 8.24
N MET A 8 2.63 2.60 8.88
CA MET A 8 3.74 3.22 8.16
C MET A 8 4.51 2.21 7.30
N VAL A 9 4.73 1.01 7.81
CA VAL A 9 5.42 -0.06 7.07
C VAL A 9 4.60 -0.47 5.84
N MET A 10 3.30 -0.73 6.02
CA MET A 10 2.44 -1.16 4.92
C MET A 10 2.18 -0.03 3.92
N ALA A 11 2.13 1.23 4.36
CA ALA A 11 2.04 2.39 3.47
C ALA A 11 3.26 2.50 2.55
N VAL A 12 4.47 2.37 3.09
CA VAL A 12 5.71 2.43 2.30
C VAL A 12 5.81 1.23 1.35
N LEU A 13 5.52 0.02 1.83
CA LEU A 13 5.51 -1.18 0.99
C LEU A 13 4.47 -1.08 -0.13
N GLY A 14 3.26 -0.64 0.21
CA GLY A 14 2.18 -0.41 -0.75
C GLY A 14 2.58 0.59 -1.82
N ALA A 15 3.18 1.72 -1.44
CA ALA A 15 3.64 2.75 -2.36
C ALA A 15 4.71 2.23 -3.32
N ILE A 16 5.71 1.49 -2.82
CA ILE A 16 6.76 0.91 -3.67
C ILE A 16 6.17 -0.11 -4.64
N LEU A 17 5.32 -1.03 -4.15
CA LEU A 17 4.79 -2.13 -4.95
C LEU A 17 3.90 -1.64 -6.09
N THR A 18 2.99 -0.71 -5.79
CA THR A 18 2.08 -0.14 -6.80
C THR A 18 2.79 0.86 -7.70
N GLY A 19 3.66 1.74 -7.18
CA GLY A 19 4.46 2.64 -8.00
C GLY A 19 5.31 1.88 -9.03
N ALA A 20 6.02 0.84 -8.58
CA ALA A 20 6.79 -0.04 -9.47
C ALA A 20 5.90 -0.76 -10.49
N SER A 21 4.69 -1.18 -10.10
CA SER A 21 3.74 -1.82 -11.02
C SER A 21 3.32 -0.87 -12.16
N PHE A 22 3.05 0.40 -11.86
CA PHE A 22 2.69 1.39 -12.88
C PHE A 22 3.86 1.72 -13.81
N GLU A 23 5.08 1.74 -13.27
CA GLU A 23 6.29 1.90 -14.09
C GLU A 23 6.49 0.72 -15.04
N ILE A 24 6.27 -0.52 -14.59
CA ILE A 24 6.38 -1.72 -15.44
C ILE A 24 5.31 -1.72 -16.55
N ILE A 25 4.08 -1.31 -16.23
CA ILE A 25 3.00 -1.16 -17.24
C ILE A 25 3.40 -0.17 -18.34
N ASN A 26 4.28 0.80 -18.03
CA ASN A 26 4.78 1.73 -19.03
C ASN A 26 5.62 1.05 -20.12
N VAL A 27 6.38 0.01 -19.76
CA VAL A 27 7.30 -0.71 -20.64
C VAL A 27 6.69 -1.97 -21.25
N TRP A 28 5.58 -2.47 -20.71
CA TRP A 28 4.93 -3.69 -21.19
C TRP A 28 4.22 -3.45 -22.55
N PRO A 29 4.28 -4.40 -23.51
CA PRO A 29 3.69 -4.21 -24.83
C PRO A 29 2.17 -4.13 -24.69
N LYS A 30 1.65 -2.93 -24.90
CA LYS A 30 0.23 -2.60 -24.83
C LYS A 30 -0.28 -2.15 -26.19
N PRO A 31 -1.56 -2.40 -26.51
CA PRO A 31 -2.18 -1.86 -27.71
C PRO A 31 -2.00 -0.34 -27.74
N ILE A 32 -1.75 0.24 -28.91
CA ILE A 32 -1.54 1.69 -29.09
C ILE A 32 -2.71 2.53 -28.55
N SER A 33 -3.92 1.94 -28.48
CA SER A 33 -5.11 2.56 -27.91
C SER A 33 -5.11 2.68 -26.38
N VAL A 34 -4.20 2.02 -25.68
CA VAL A 34 -4.11 2.05 -24.21
C VAL A 34 -2.96 2.96 -23.79
N VAL A 35 -3.28 4.23 -23.56
CA VAL A 35 -2.34 5.20 -23.00
C VAL A 35 -2.47 5.16 -21.47
N PRO A 36 -1.39 4.82 -20.73
CA PRO A 36 -1.39 4.91 -19.28
C PRO A 36 -1.62 6.36 -18.86
N TYR A 37 -2.65 6.59 -18.04
CA TYR A 37 -2.96 7.93 -17.53
C TYR A 37 -2.13 8.29 -16.30
N TYR A 38 -1.71 7.28 -15.52
CA TYR A 38 -0.93 7.46 -14.30
C TYR A 38 0.46 6.85 -14.46
N ASP A 39 1.44 7.51 -13.87
CA ASP A 39 2.85 7.14 -13.81
C ASP A 39 3.20 6.55 -12.43
N PHE A 40 4.50 6.40 -12.15
CA PHE A 40 4.99 5.95 -10.85
C PHE A 40 4.36 6.70 -9.67
N TRP A 41 4.21 8.02 -9.77
CA TRP A 41 3.66 8.84 -8.69
C TRP A 41 2.18 8.56 -8.43
N GLY A 42 1.39 8.40 -9.49
CA GLY A 42 -0.02 7.99 -9.37
C GLY A 42 -0.16 6.62 -8.70
N GLY A 43 0.66 5.65 -9.12
CA GLY A 43 0.72 4.32 -8.51
C GLY A 43 1.12 4.39 -7.04
N ALA A 44 2.22 5.08 -6.74
CA ALA A 44 2.79 5.17 -5.39
C ALA A 44 1.84 5.86 -4.40
N MET A 45 1.15 6.92 -4.81
CA MET A 45 0.21 7.62 -3.94
C MET A 45 -1.02 6.76 -3.64
N TRP A 46 -1.50 5.98 -4.62
CA TRP A 46 -2.57 5.01 -4.41
C TRP A 46 -2.14 3.89 -3.44
N GLY A 47 -0.96 3.31 -3.66
CA GLY A 47 -0.42 2.28 -2.77
C GLY A 47 -0.15 2.77 -1.37
N LEU A 48 0.26 4.03 -1.21
CA LEU A 48 0.45 4.65 0.10
C LEU A 48 -0.87 4.67 0.87
N CYS A 49 -1.95 5.14 0.24
CA CYS A 49 -3.27 5.21 0.86
C CYS A 49 -3.81 3.82 1.21
N VAL A 50 -3.80 2.88 0.27
CA VAL A 50 -4.31 1.52 0.48
C VAL A 50 -3.44 0.77 1.50
N GLY A 51 -2.11 0.92 1.41
CA GLY A 51 -1.16 0.33 2.35
C GLY A 51 -1.31 0.88 3.76
N ALA A 52 -1.55 2.19 3.92
CA ALA A 52 -1.81 2.78 5.23
C ALA A 52 -3.10 2.22 5.86
N ILE A 53 -4.20 2.16 5.10
CA ILE A 53 -5.48 1.67 5.60
C ILE A 53 -5.37 0.18 5.99
N THR A 54 -4.79 -0.64 5.11
CA THR A 54 -4.61 -2.07 5.39
C THR A 54 -3.64 -2.30 6.56
N GLY A 55 -2.59 -1.50 6.68
CA GLY A 55 -1.65 -1.53 7.80
C GLY A 55 -2.26 -1.13 9.13
N LEU A 56 -3.21 -0.17 9.14
CA LEU A 56 -3.98 0.15 10.34
C LEU A 56 -4.86 -1.02 10.78
N VAL A 57 -5.58 -1.64 9.84
CA VAL A 57 -6.44 -2.80 10.13
C VAL A 57 -5.61 -3.98 10.64
N LEU A 58 -4.51 -4.31 9.95
CA LEU A 58 -3.61 -5.38 10.38
C LEU A 58 -2.96 -5.06 11.73
N GLY A 59 -2.50 -3.83 11.91
CA GLY A 59 -1.93 -3.36 13.16
C GLY A 59 -2.91 -3.52 14.33
N TYR A 60 -4.16 -3.14 14.15
CA TYR A 60 -5.21 -3.32 15.15
C TYR A 60 -5.51 -4.81 15.42
N LEU A 61 -5.64 -5.64 14.38
CA LEU A 61 -5.96 -7.07 14.53
C LEU A 61 -4.82 -7.90 15.12
N THR A 62 -3.57 -7.43 15.02
CA THR A 62 -2.37 -8.12 15.54
C THR A 62 -1.85 -7.51 16.84
N ASP A 63 -2.55 -6.52 17.37
CA ASP A 63 -2.18 -5.91 18.65
C ASP A 63 -2.70 -6.75 19.82
N GLU A 64 -1.84 -7.58 20.38
CA GLU A 64 -2.13 -8.45 21.53
C GLU A 64 -2.47 -7.64 22.80
N THR A 65 -2.01 -6.38 22.91
CA THR A 65 -2.28 -5.54 24.09
C THR A 65 -3.76 -5.18 24.24
N HIS A 66 -4.54 -5.14 23.15
CA HIS A 66 -5.98 -4.94 23.20
C HIS A 66 -6.74 -6.16 23.77
N PHE A 67 -6.12 -7.35 23.74
CA PHE A 67 -6.71 -8.57 24.28
C PHE A 67 -6.35 -8.81 25.76
N GLU A 68 -5.26 -8.21 26.26
CA GLU A 68 -4.85 -8.31 27.66
C GLU A 68 -5.72 -7.45 28.61
N ASP A 69 -6.23 -6.30 28.15
CA ASP A 69 -7.10 -5.42 28.96
C ASP A 69 -8.52 -6.00 29.23
N ASN A 70 -8.91 -7.09 28.55
CA ASN A 70 -10.24 -7.70 28.65
C ASN A 70 -10.24 -9.12 29.27
N ALA A 71 -9.12 -9.56 29.87
CA ALA A 71 -8.98 -10.88 30.49
C ALA A 71 -9.08 -10.86 32.02
#